data_AF-A0A3C1S6J2-F1
#
_entry.id   AF-A0A3C1S6J2-F1
#
_cell.length_a   1.000
_cell.length_b   1.000
_cell.length_c   1.000
_cell.angle_alpha   90.00
_cell.angle_beta   90.00
_cell.angle_gamma   90.00
#
_symmetry.space_group_name_H-M   'P 1'
#
loop_
_entity.id
_entity.type
_entity.pdbx_description
1 polymer ?
#
loop_
_entity_poly.entity_id
_entity_poly.type
_entity_poly.pdbx_seq_one_letter_code
_entity_poly.pdbx_strand_id
1 'polypeptide(L)'
;MKIRIIEAENGLQAVTAAEQSLPDVILMDISMPVMDGYEATKRIKESVKSGNIPVIAVTAHAMPEDKLRIMSAGFDGYLPKPVHRAELFQELASFIPYAEGANDYSPLRKKQDAECEAEKKPADYGNIVFENVTILMADDDADNRSLLREFFQDMNIRFIEAGDGLAASIAAEQVLPDVILMDISMPVMDGYEAIKRIKENIKSKNIAVIAVTGFATPKDEKRITDAGFDGYLSKPFSRAELFQKISHFVPYTEKSVGANNYSPLPEITERLENEFAPLYEKALESGNFADIEAFARQIGEFGKQYSLDKFVVLGRDLLTHVGNFDIDNIEALLNSYPELIKGEKIWLFGNLRGSHLTDK
;
A
#
# COMPACT_ATOMS: atom_id res chain seq x y z
N MET A 1 -12.86 -17.21 27.43
CA MET A 1 -13.48 -17.72 26.19
C MET A 1 -13.44 -19.25 26.23
N LYS A 2 -14.59 -19.93 26.16
CA LYS A 2 -14.63 -21.41 26.05
C LYS A 2 -14.68 -21.74 24.56
N ILE A 3 -13.58 -22.24 24.02
CA ILE A 3 -13.48 -22.74 22.64
C ILE A 3 -13.78 -24.23 22.68
N ARG A 4 -14.65 -24.70 21.78
CA ARG A 4 -14.83 -26.13 21.54
C ARG A 4 -14.14 -26.47 20.22
N ILE A 5 -13.17 -27.37 20.28
CA ILE A 5 -12.44 -27.84 19.11
C ILE A 5 -13.05 -29.16 18.67
N ILE A 6 -13.31 -29.30 17.37
CA ILE A 6 -13.71 -30.55 16.72
C ILE A 6 -12.62 -30.85 15.71
N GLU A 7 -12.00 -32.02 15.83
CA GLU A 7 -10.90 -32.45 14.98
C GLU A 7 -11.42 -33.43 13.93
N ALA A 8 -10.87 -33.32 12.72
CA ALA A 8 -11.10 -34.23 11.60
C ALA A 8 -9.76 -34.49 10.91
N GLU A 9 -9.49 -35.74 10.55
CA GLU A 9 -8.19 -36.14 10.00
C GLU A 9 -8.15 -36.15 8.46
N ASN A 10 -9.29 -35.92 7.80
CA ASN A 10 -9.42 -35.83 6.34
C ASN A 10 -10.70 -35.08 5.93
N GLY A 11 -10.78 -34.72 4.64
CA GLY A 11 -11.90 -33.97 4.09
C GLY A 11 -13.27 -34.63 4.27
N LEU A 12 -13.37 -35.96 4.23
CA LEU A 12 -14.64 -36.67 4.39
C LEU A 12 -15.17 -36.57 5.83
N GLN A 13 -14.28 -36.71 6.82
CA GLN A 13 -14.61 -36.48 8.22
C GLN A 13 -14.99 -35.02 8.46
N ALA A 14 -14.29 -34.07 7.81
CA ALA A 14 -14.59 -32.64 7.94
C ALA A 14 -15.99 -32.30 7.40
N VAL A 15 -16.39 -32.83 6.24
CA VAL A 15 -17.75 -32.66 5.69
C VAL A 15 -18.79 -33.22 6.66
N THR A 16 -18.56 -34.43 7.19
CA THR A 16 -19.48 -35.07 8.14
C THR A 16 -19.60 -34.26 9.44
N ALA A 17 -18.48 -33.79 9.98
CA ALA A 17 -18.44 -32.97 11.18
C ALA A 17 -19.14 -31.62 10.99
N ALA A 18 -18.97 -31.00 9.81
CA ALA A 18 -19.63 -29.75 9.45
C ALA A 18 -21.16 -29.89 9.47
N GLU A 19 -21.70 -30.98 8.93
CA GLU A 19 -23.16 -31.20 8.90
C GLU A 19 -23.76 -31.61 10.24
N GLN A 20 -23.01 -32.33 11.07
CA GLN A 20 -23.51 -32.84 12.35
C GLN A 20 -23.39 -31.83 13.48
N SER A 21 -22.29 -31.08 13.52
CA SER A 21 -21.96 -30.21 14.64
C SER A 21 -22.15 -28.73 14.34
N LEU A 22 -22.32 -28.36 13.06
CA LEU A 22 -22.49 -26.99 12.58
C LEU A 22 -21.53 -26.01 13.28
N PRO A 23 -20.20 -26.22 13.15
CA PRO A 23 -19.22 -25.36 13.79
C PRO A 23 -19.32 -23.91 13.27
N ASP A 24 -18.89 -22.96 14.11
CA ASP A 24 -18.91 -21.54 13.78
C ASP A 24 -17.89 -21.16 12.69
N VAL A 25 -16.84 -21.97 12.53
CA VAL A 25 -15.77 -21.81 11.52
C VAL A 25 -15.10 -23.15 11.28
N ILE A 26 -14.50 -23.33 10.11
CA ILE A 26 -13.66 -24.48 9.77
C ILE A 26 -12.29 -23.99 9.31
N LEU A 27 -11.23 -24.49 9.95
CA LEU A 27 -9.86 -24.39 9.45
C LEU A 27 -9.55 -25.67 8.67
N MET A 28 -9.31 -25.54 7.37
CA MET A 28 -9.23 -26.67 6.44
C MET A 28 -7.86 -26.76 5.81
N ASP A 29 -7.10 -27.81 6.13
CA ASP A 29 -5.86 -28.11 5.40
C ASP A 29 -6.16 -28.47 3.95
N ILE A 30 -5.33 -27.99 3.02
CA ILE A 30 -5.50 -28.28 1.59
C ILE A 30 -5.08 -29.71 1.27
N SER A 31 -3.91 -30.13 1.76
CA SER A 31 -3.30 -31.39 1.35
C SER A 31 -3.55 -32.48 2.39
N MET A 32 -4.70 -33.16 2.26
CA MET A 32 -5.11 -34.25 3.16
C MET A 32 -5.35 -35.57 2.39
N PRO A 33 -5.10 -36.73 3.02
CA PRO A 33 -5.40 -38.03 2.42
C PRO A 33 -6.92 -38.26 2.33
N VAL A 34 -7.33 -39.24 1.51
CA VAL A 34 -8.73 -39.65 1.26
C VAL A 34 -9.57 -38.62 0.50
N MET A 35 -9.69 -37.40 1.03
CA MET A 35 -10.36 -36.26 0.41
C MET A 35 -9.60 -35.00 0.78
N ASP A 36 -9.19 -34.24 -0.23
CA ASP A 36 -8.43 -33.01 -0.04
C ASP A 36 -9.33 -31.85 0.41
N GLY A 37 -8.72 -30.74 0.84
CA GLY A 37 -9.45 -29.58 1.34
C GLY A 37 -10.30 -28.89 0.27
N TYR A 38 -9.92 -28.98 -1.00
CA TYR A 38 -10.67 -28.38 -2.11
C TYR A 38 -12.00 -29.10 -2.31
N GLU A 39 -11.97 -30.42 -2.40
CA GLU A 39 -13.16 -31.24 -2.57
C GLU A 39 -14.06 -31.18 -1.32
N ALA A 40 -13.47 -31.18 -0.13
CA ALA A 40 -14.20 -31.04 1.13
C ALA A 40 -14.95 -29.71 1.21
N THR A 41 -14.27 -28.60 0.88
CA THR A 41 -14.87 -27.25 0.91
C THR A 41 -16.02 -27.13 -0.07
N LYS A 42 -15.84 -27.62 -1.30
CA LYS A 42 -16.91 -27.62 -2.29
C LYS A 42 -18.17 -28.34 -1.79
N ARG A 43 -18.00 -29.54 -1.20
CA ARG A 43 -19.12 -30.31 -0.65
C ARG A 43 -19.79 -29.63 0.55
N ILE A 44 -19.02 -28.97 1.40
CA ILE A 44 -19.55 -28.19 2.53
C ILE A 44 -20.38 -27.02 1.99
N LYS A 45 -19.86 -26.27 1.02
CA LYS A 45 -20.54 -25.11 0.41
C LYS A 45 -21.79 -25.47 -0.39
N GLU A 46 -21.84 -26.66 -0.99
CA GLU A 46 -23.03 -27.17 -1.69
C GLU A 46 -24.12 -27.70 -0.74
N SER A 47 -23.82 -27.93 0.54
CA SER A 47 -24.78 -28.44 1.52
C SER A 47 -25.70 -27.33 2.03
N VAL A 48 -27.01 -27.58 2.02
CA VAL A 48 -28.02 -26.63 2.54
C VAL A 48 -27.84 -26.36 4.04
N LYS A 49 -27.26 -27.31 4.78
CA LYS A 49 -27.07 -27.18 6.24
C LYS A 49 -25.78 -26.47 6.62
N SER A 50 -24.67 -26.80 5.94
CA SER A 50 -23.33 -26.34 6.31
C SER A 50 -22.73 -25.33 5.32
N GLY A 51 -23.42 -24.97 4.24
CA GLY A 51 -22.89 -24.10 3.19
C GLY A 51 -22.58 -22.67 3.62
N ASN A 52 -23.23 -22.20 4.69
CA ASN A 52 -22.95 -20.88 5.28
C ASN A 52 -21.79 -20.89 6.27
N ILE A 53 -21.23 -22.06 6.62
CA ILE A 53 -20.11 -22.14 7.55
C ILE A 53 -18.86 -21.58 6.86
N PRO A 54 -18.16 -20.60 7.46
CA PRO A 54 -16.91 -20.10 6.94
C PRO A 54 -15.82 -21.17 6.94
N VAL A 55 -15.14 -21.36 5.80
CA VAL A 55 -14.06 -22.32 5.60
C VAL A 55 -12.79 -21.55 5.22
N ILE A 56 -11.81 -21.58 6.11
CA ILE A 56 -10.50 -20.93 5.94
C ILE A 56 -9.49 -21.99 5.52
N ALA A 57 -8.87 -21.82 4.36
CA ALA A 57 -7.84 -22.72 3.88
C ALA A 57 -6.57 -22.60 4.74
N VAL A 58 -5.90 -23.70 5.03
CA VAL A 58 -4.57 -23.71 5.65
C VAL A 58 -3.60 -24.31 4.63
N THR A 59 -2.78 -23.46 4.01
CA THR A 59 -1.96 -23.80 2.83
C THR A 59 -0.47 -23.82 3.12
N ALA A 60 0.27 -24.75 2.52
CA ALA A 60 1.74 -24.78 2.61
C ALA A 60 2.43 -23.76 1.67
N HIS A 61 1.73 -23.24 0.67
CA HIS A 61 2.26 -22.31 -0.33
C HIS A 61 1.34 -21.09 -0.44
N ALA A 62 1.93 -19.89 -0.40
CA ALA A 62 1.25 -18.60 -0.48
C ALA A 62 1.54 -17.92 -1.83
N MET A 63 1.66 -18.69 -2.91
CA MET A 63 1.89 -18.10 -4.23
C MET A 63 0.59 -17.47 -4.76
N PRO A 64 0.65 -16.39 -5.55
CA PRO A 64 -0.53 -15.74 -6.12
C PRO A 64 -1.46 -16.70 -6.89
N GLU A 65 -0.88 -17.72 -7.52
CA GLU A 65 -1.59 -18.78 -8.25
C GLU A 65 -2.41 -19.69 -7.32
N ASP A 66 -1.91 -19.95 -6.10
CA ASP A 66 -2.62 -20.73 -5.07
C ASP A 66 -3.84 -19.96 -4.56
N LYS A 67 -3.72 -18.64 -4.42
CA LYS A 67 -4.83 -17.78 -3.96
C LYS A 67 -6.03 -17.84 -4.90
N LEU A 68 -5.82 -17.75 -6.21
CA LEU A 68 -6.90 -17.85 -7.19
C LEU A 68 -7.58 -19.21 -7.14
N ARG A 69 -6.80 -20.28 -6.96
CA ARG A 69 -7.31 -21.66 -6.87
C ARG A 69 -8.11 -21.91 -5.59
N ILE A 70 -7.65 -21.37 -4.46
CA ILE A 70 -8.33 -21.43 -3.16
C ILE A 70 -9.66 -20.69 -3.22
N MET A 71 -9.67 -19.44 -3.69
CA MET A 71 -10.91 -18.65 -3.76
C MET A 71 -11.93 -19.27 -4.73
N SER A 72 -11.48 -19.79 -5.88
CA SER A 72 -12.36 -20.43 -6.86
C SER A 72 -13.02 -21.74 -6.36
N ALA A 73 -12.47 -22.35 -5.32
CA ALA A 73 -13.00 -23.58 -4.73
C ALA A 73 -14.02 -23.34 -3.60
N GLY A 74 -14.33 -22.07 -3.29
CA GLY A 74 -15.34 -21.69 -2.30
C GLY A 74 -14.81 -21.55 -0.87
N PHE A 75 -13.51 -21.39 -0.68
CA PHE A 75 -12.96 -20.99 0.62
C PHE A 75 -13.24 -19.50 0.85
N ASP A 76 -13.56 -19.15 2.10
CA ASP A 76 -13.86 -17.76 2.47
C ASP A 76 -12.58 -17.02 2.89
N GLY A 77 -11.56 -17.75 3.32
CA GLY A 77 -10.29 -17.20 3.82
C GLY A 77 -9.10 -18.14 3.57
N TYR A 78 -7.87 -17.68 3.86
CA TYR A 78 -6.69 -18.55 3.82
C TYR A 78 -5.59 -18.13 4.81
N LEU A 79 -4.84 -19.11 5.30
CA LEU A 79 -3.73 -18.96 6.23
C LEU A 79 -2.52 -19.75 5.73
N PRO A 80 -1.34 -19.11 5.59
CA PRO A 80 -0.12 -19.82 5.24
C PRO A 80 0.41 -20.66 6.41
N LYS A 81 1.07 -21.78 6.09
CA LYS A 81 1.85 -22.58 7.04
C LYS A 81 3.31 -22.09 7.04
N PRO A 82 3.97 -21.97 8.20
CA PRO A 82 3.44 -22.27 9.54
C PRO A 82 2.39 -21.25 10.00
N VAL A 83 1.30 -21.72 10.62
CA VAL A 83 0.21 -20.84 11.06
C VAL A 83 0.65 -20.04 12.28
N HIS A 84 0.70 -18.72 12.13
CA HIS A 84 1.00 -17.81 13.22
C HIS A 84 -0.26 -17.45 14.00
N ARG A 85 -0.12 -17.35 15.33
CA ARG A 85 -1.25 -17.11 16.24
C ARG A 85 -1.99 -15.81 15.89
N ALA A 86 -1.27 -14.73 15.60
CA ALA A 86 -1.87 -13.44 15.29
C ALA A 86 -2.73 -13.50 14.01
N GLU A 87 -2.17 -14.04 12.93
CA GLU A 87 -2.85 -14.24 11.65
C GLU A 87 -4.10 -15.12 11.80
N LEU A 88 -3.99 -16.21 12.57
CA LEU A 88 -5.12 -17.08 12.86
C LEU A 88 -6.26 -16.31 13.55
N PHE A 89 -5.98 -15.53 14.59
CA PHE A 89 -7.02 -14.79 15.30
C PHE A 89 -7.61 -13.65 14.48
N GLN A 90 -6.80 -12.99 13.64
CA GLN A 90 -7.28 -11.97 12.70
C GLN A 90 -8.25 -12.56 11.68
N GLU A 91 -7.89 -13.70 11.11
CA GLU A 91 -8.74 -14.39 10.13
C GLU A 91 -10.04 -14.87 10.78
N LEU A 92 -9.95 -15.50 11.96
CA LEU A 92 -11.14 -15.94 12.72
C LEU A 92 -12.07 -14.79 13.10
N ALA A 93 -11.53 -13.62 13.44
CA ALA A 93 -12.31 -12.43 13.77
C ALA A 93 -13.11 -11.89 12.57
N SER A 94 -12.69 -12.22 11.34
CA SER A 94 -13.41 -11.84 10.12
C SER A 94 -14.68 -12.67 9.89
N PHE A 95 -14.80 -13.83 10.55
CA PHE A 95 -15.88 -14.79 10.29
C PHE A 95 -16.74 -15.16 11.51
N ILE A 96 -16.22 -15.03 12.73
CA ILE A 96 -16.97 -15.32 13.97
C ILE A 96 -17.40 -13.99 14.63
N PRO A 97 -18.72 -13.74 14.79
CA PRO A 97 -19.21 -12.58 15.53
C PRO A 97 -18.86 -12.74 17.03
N TYR A 98 -17.98 -11.89 17.53
CA TYR A 98 -17.66 -11.86 18.96
C TYR A 98 -18.58 -10.87 19.70
N ALA A 99 -19.21 -11.32 20.79
CA ALA A 99 -19.94 -10.45 21.70
C ALA A 99 -18.94 -9.62 22.54
N GLU A 100 -18.99 -8.29 22.38
CA GLU A 100 -18.22 -7.34 23.18
C GLU A 100 -18.45 -7.60 24.68
N GLY A 101 -17.44 -8.15 25.37
CA GLY A 101 -17.56 -8.40 26.82
C GLY A 101 -16.71 -9.52 27.39
N ALA A 102 -15.49 -9.75 26.90
CA ALA A 102 -14.40 -10.37 27.67
C ALA A 102 -13.08 -10.22 26.91
N ASN A 103 -12.20 -9.36 27.40
CA ASN A 103 -10.79 -9.18 27.02
C ASN A 103 -10.40 -9.07 25.53
N ASP A 104 -10.08 -7.81 25.19
CA ASP A 104 -8.76 -7.39 24.69
C ASP A 104 -8.39 -7.50 23.20
N TYR A 105 -9.37 -7.55 22.30
CA TYR A 105 -9.17 -7.10 20.92
C TYR A 105 -10.37 -6.33 20.38
N SER A 106 -10.24 -5.00 20.34
CA SER A 106 -10.87 -4.11 19.35
C SER A 106 -10.08 -2.79 19.36
N PRO A 107 -9.86 -2.16 18.20
CA PRO A 107 -10.89 -1.26 17.68
C PRO A 107 -11.08 -1.52 16.17
N LEU A 108 -12.21 -1.32 15.50
CA LEU A 108 -13.12 -0.18 15.45
C LEU A 108 -14.45 -0.66 14.84
N ARG A 109 -15.59 -0.32 15.46
CA ARG A 109 -16.90 -0.41 14.79
C ARG A 109 -17.18 0.89 14.03
N LYS A 110 -17.38 0.78 12.72
CA LYS A 110 -18.61 1.17 11.99
C LYS A 110 -18.41 1.03 10.47
N LYS A 111 -18.95 -0.05 9.90
CA LYS A 111 -19.65 -0.03 8.61
C LYS A 111 -20.78 -1.06 8.68
N GLN A 112 -21.96 -0.57 9.05
CA GLN A 112 -23.21 -1.17 8.61
C GLN A 112 -23.62 -0.38 7.37
N ASP A 113 -24.07 -1.12 6.36
CA ASP A 113 -24.66 -0.68 5.09
C ASP A 113 -23.66 -0.26 3.99
N ALA A 114 -23.07 -1.26 3.33
CA ALA A 114 -22.87 -1.25 1.87
C ALA A 114 -22.54 -2.68 1.41
N GLU A 115 -23.32 -3.15 0.46
CA GLU A 115 -23.27 -4.45 -0.19
C GLU A 115 -21.94 -4.71 -0.92
N CYS A 116 -21.68 -5.99 -1.19
CA CYS A 116 -20.67 -6.55 -2.09
C CYS A 116 -20.06 -5.56 -3.10
N GLU A 117 -18.83 -5.12 -2.83
CA GLU A 117 -17.90 -4.76 -3.89
C GLU A 117 -16.57 -5.45 -3.56
N ALA A 118 -16.07 -6.25 -4.51
CA ALA A 118 -14.70 -6.73 -4.50
C ALA A 118 -13.77 -5.57 -4.13
N GLU A 119 -12.76 -5.79 -3.27
CA GLU A 119 -11.76 -4.78 -2.91
C GLU A 119 -11.19 -4.14 -4.18
N LYS A 120 -11.79 -3.02 -4.60
CA LYS A 120 -11.33 -2.21 -5.72
C LYS A 120 -10.04 -1.58 -5.23
N LYS A 121 -8.92 -2.18 -5.64
CA LYS A 121 -7.64 -1.47 -5.61
C LYS A 121 -7.83 -0.19 -6.43
N PRO A 122 -7.44 0.98 -5.91
CA PRO A 122 -7.64 2.22 -6.61
C PRO A 122 -6.84 2.18 -7.91
N ALA A 123 -7.45 2.70 -8.97
CA ALA A 123 -6.80 2.80 -10.28
C ALA A 123 -5.54 3.70 -10.21
N ASP A 124 -5.55 4.67 -9.29
CA ASP A 124 -4.43 5.58 -9.03
C ASP A 124 -4.39 5.98 -7.55
N TYR A 125 -3.36 5.52 -6.84
CA TYR A 125 -3.11 5.90 -5.45
C TYR A 125 -2.79 7.39 -5.27
N GLY A 126 -2.48 8.15 -6.33
CA GLY A 126 -2.34 9.61 -6.26
C GLY A 126 -3.66 10.36 -6.07
N ASN A 127 -4.80 9.73 -6.43
CA ASN A 127 -6.13 10.37 -6.42
C ASN A 127 -7.00 9.97 -5.23
N ILE A 128 -6.46 9.19 -4.29
CA ILE A 128 -7.18 8.86 -3.07
C ILE A 128 -7.15 10.05 -2.10
N VAL A 129 -8.22 10.18 -1.34
CA VAL A 129 -8.39 11.20 -0.30
C VAL A 129 -8.65 10.49 1.01
N PHE A 130 -7.87 10.88 2.01
CA PHE A 130 -8.07 10.51 3.40
C PHE A 130 -8.88 11.62 4.08
N GLU A 131 -9.92 11.26 4.82
CA GLU A 131 -10.76 12.22 5.54
C GLU A 131 -10.80 11.92 7.03
N ASN A 132 -10.62 12.97 7.85
CA ASN A 132 -10.69 12.91 9.31
C ASN A 132 -9.67 11.93 9.94
N VAL A 133 -8.47 11.88 9.38
CA VAL A 133 -7.40 10.97 9.82
C VAL A 133 -6.40 11.74 10.69
N THR A 134 -5.93 11.10 11.75
CA THR A 134 -4.82 11.58 12.59
C THR A 134 -3.56 10.79 12.28
N ILE A 135 -2.54 11.46 11.75
CA ILE A 135 -1.24 10.86 11.41
C ILE A 135 -0.18 11.37 12.38
N LEU A 136 0.57 10.44 13.00
CA LEU A 136 1.78 10.76 13.74
C LEU A 136 3.00 10.56 12.84
N MET A 137 3.78 11.63 12.64
CA MET A 137 5.03 11.62 11.89
C MET A 137 6.20 11.71 12.86
N ALA A 138 7.01 10.66 12.92
CA ALA A 138 8.21 10.58 13.73
C ALA A 138 9.44 10.59 12.80
N ASP A 139 10.11 11.72 12.70
CA ASP A 139 11.32 11.92 11.89
C ASP A 139 12.09 13.05 12.54
N ASP A 140 13.40 12.93 12.69
CA ASP A 140 14.23 13.92 13.38
C ASP A 140 14.49 15.17 12.53
N ASP A 141 14.35 15.05 11.22
CA ASP A 141 14.49 16.15 10.27
C ASP A 141 13.15 16.89 10.08
N ALA A 142 13.15 18.18 10.40
CA ALA A 142 11.97 19.04 10.26
C ALA A 142 11.55 19.26 8.80
N ASP A 143 12.49 19.20 7.86
CA ASP A 143 12.21 19.35 6.42
C ASP A 143 11.50 18.10 5.89
N ASN A 144 11.90 16.90 6.34
CA ASN A 144 11.18 15.65 6.02
C ASN A 144 9.74 15.66 6.53
N ARG A 145 9.51 16.14 7.76
CA ARG A 145 8.13 16.28 8.31
C ARG A 145 7.32 17.30 7.54
N SER A 146 7.94 18.37 7.06
CA SER A 146 7.29 19.39 6.24
C SER A 146 6.90 18.86 4.86
N LEU A 147 7.80 18.11 4.20
CA LEU A 147 7.53 17.44 2.93
C LEU A 147 6.40 16.42 3.04
N LEU A 148 6.42 15.58 4.09
CA LEU A 148 5.35 14.60 4.33
C LEU A 148 3.99 15.27 4.47
N ARG A 149 3.91 16.40 5.18
CA ARG A 149 2.67 17.19 5.29
C ARG A 149 2.18 17.70 3.93
N GLU A 150 3.09 18.15 3.08
CA GLU A 150 2.78 18.67 1.75
C GLU A 150 2.10 17.63 0.84
N PHE A 151 2.44 16.34 1.01
CA PHE A 151 1.76 15.27 0.27
C PHE A 151 0.26 15.17 0.58
N PHE A 152 -0.20 15.60 1.75
CA PHE A 152 -1.62 15.60 2.13
C PHE A 152 -2.27 16.98 2.04
N GLN A 153 -1.68 17.91 1.27
CA GLN A 153 -2.31 19.21 1.02
C GLN A 153 -3.76 19.04 0.54
N ASP A 154 -4.63 19.94 0.98
CA ASP A 154 -6.07 19.94 0.72
C ASP A 154 -6.88 18.77 1.29
N MET A 155 -6.31 18.01 2.24
CA MET A 155 -7.02 16.95 2.97
C MET A 155 -7.25 17.35 4.43
N ASN A 156 -8.36 16.86 5.00
CA ASN A 156 -8.66 17.08 6.42
C ASN A 156 -7.90 16.07 7.32
N ILE A 157 -6.59 16.30 7.44
CA ILE A 157 -5.68 15.46 8.24
C ILE A 157 -5.18 16.22 9.46
N ARG A 158 -5.22 15.56 10.61
CA ARG A 158 -4.59 16.04 11.84
C ARG A 158 -3.18 15.45 11.94
N PHE A 159 -2.17 16.31 11.90
CA PHE A 159 -0.79 15.88 12.08
C PHE A 159 -0.32 16.02 13.52
N ILE A 160 0.35 14.99 14.02
CA ILE A 160 1.15 15.00 15.24
C ILE A 160 2.60 14.79 14.82
N GLU A 161 3.53 15.56 15.36
CA GLU A 161 4.95 15.43 15.06
C GLU A 161 5.75 14.97 16.27
N ALA A 162 6.75 14.15 16.02
CA ALA A 162 7.77 13.76 16.96
C ALA A 162 9.15 13.84 16.29
N GLY A 163 10.14 14.42 16.99
CA GLY A 163 11.52 14.53 16.50
C GLY A 163 12.42 13.35 16.90
N ASP A 164 11.91 12.41 17.68
CA ASP A 164 12.63 11.21 18.12
C ASP A 164 11.67 10.09 18.51
N GLY A 165 12.17 8.87 18.68
CA GLY A 165 11.38 7.69 19.00
C GLY A 165 10.71 7.72 20.38
N LEU A 166 11.27 8.47 21.34
CA LEU A 166 10.71 8.60 22.68
C LEU A 166 9.46 9.49 22.63
N ALA A 167 9.58 10.66 22.00
CA ALA A 167 8.47 11.57 21.73
C ALA A 167 7.38 10.87 20.92
N ALA A 168 7.75 10.07 19.92
CA ALA A 168 6.81 9.28 19.12
C ALA A 168 6.04 8.27 19.99
N SER A 169 6.72 7.50 20.84
CA SER A 169 6.08 6.51 21.71
C SER A 169 5.10 7.14 22.72
N ILE A 170 5.44 8.32 23.27
CA ILE A 170 4.58 9.06 24.19
C ILE A 170 3.36 9.62 23.44
N ALA A 171 3.58 10.21 22.26
CA ALA A 171 2.51 10.75 21.43
C ALA A 171 1.54 9.65 20.96
N ALA A 172 2.07 8.46 20.63
CA ALA A 172 1.25 7.30 20.26
C ALA A 172 0.28 6.91 21.38
N GLU A 173 0.72 6.89 22.64
CA GLU A 173 -0.13 6.58 23.79
C GLU A 173 -1.19 7.66 24.06
N GLN A 174 -0.79 8.94 23.96
CA GLN A 174 -1.64 10.06 24.36
C GLN A 174 -2.67 10.42 23.31
N VAL A 175 -2.30 10.37 22.03
CA VAL A 175 -3.13 10.85 20.93
C VAL A 175 -3.90 9.72 20.26
N LEU A 176 -3.38 8.49 20.28
CA LEU A 176 -3.94 7.34 19.57
C LEU A 176 -4.18 7.66 18.08
N PRO A 177 -3.13 8.01 17.31
CA PRO A 177 -3.25 8.27 15.87
C PRO A 177 -3.77 7.04 15.12
N ASP A 178 -4.38 7.27 13.96
CA ASP A 178 -4.86 6.22 13.06
C ASP A 178 -3.69 5.46 12.40
N VAL A 179 -2.58 6.16 12.15
CA VAL A 179 -1.34 5.57 11.61
C VAL A 179 -0.11 6.37 12.06
N ILE A 180 1.01 5.67 12.20
CA ILE A 180 2.32 6.25 12.51
C ILE A 180 3.25 6.05 11.31
N LEU A 181 3.85 7.14 10.83
CA LEU A 181 4.97 7.11 9.90
C LEU A 181 6.24 7.37 10.71
N MET A 182 7.15 6.40 10.76
CA MET A 182 8.30 6.47 11.67
C MET A 182 9.61 6.21 10.95
N ASP A 183 10.48 7.22 10.94
CA ASP A 183 11.86 7.06 10.56
C ASP A 183 12.57 6.04 11.47
N ILE A 184 13.47 5.26 10.89
CA ILE A 184 14.22 4.28 11.67
C ILE A 184 15.39 4.93 12.42
N SER A 185 16.07 5.89 11.80
CA SER A 185 17.37 6.39 12.24
C SER A 185 17.24 7.74 12.94
N MET A 186 16.60 7.73 14.11
CA MET A 186 16.40 8.92 14.95
C MET A 186 17.38 8.97 16.13
N PRO A 187 17.77 10.17 16.62
CA PRO A 187 18.55 10.34 17.84
C PRO A 187 17.70 10.02 19.08
N VAL A 188 18.35 9.90 20.24
CA VAL A 188 17.75 9.61 21.57
C VAL A 188 17.14 8.21 21.68
N MET A 189 16.20 7.88 20.81
CA MET A 189 15.55 6.58 20.69
C MET A 189 15.27 6.33 19.20
N ASP A 190 15.79 5.23 18.69
CA ASP A 190 15.61 4.87 17.28
C ASP A 190 14.21 4.27 17.02
N GLY A 191 13.85 4.07 15.76
CA GLY A 191 12.54 3.51 15.39
C GLY A 191 12.35 2.06 15.88
N TYR A 192 13.41 1.27 16.01
CA TYR A 192 13.33 -0.11 16.50
C TYR A 192 13.07 -0.20 18.01
N GLU A 193 13.57 0.75 18.77
CA GLU A 193 13.26 0.89 20.20
C GLU A 193 11.86 1.46 20.40
N ALA A 194 11.48 2.46 19.59
CA ALA A 194 10.17 3.08 19.65
C ALA A 194 9.04 2.08 19.33
N ILE A 195 9.18 1.26 18.28
CA ILE A 195 8.16 0.26 17.92
C ILE A 195 7.91 -0.74 19.04
N LYS A 196 8.97 -1.21 19.72
CA LYS A 196 8.84 -2.13 20.87
C LYS A 196 7.99 -1.49 21.96
N ARG A 197 8.30 -0.23 22.31
CA ARG A 197 7.55 0.51 23.34
C ARG A 197 6.09 0.76 22.95
N ILE A 198 5.85 1.08 21.67
CA ILE A 198 4.50 1.29 21.14
C ILE A 198 3.70 -0.02 21.18
N LYS A 199 4.30 -1.15 20.80
CA LYS A 199 3.66 -2.47 20.76
C LYS A 199 3.53 -3.14 22.14
N GLU A 200 4.35 -2.78 23.12
CA GLU A 200 4.21 -3.23 24.52
C GLU A 200 3.10 -2.49 25.28
N ASN A 201 2.73 -1.29 24.87
CA ASN A 201 1.71 -0.49 25.53
C ASN A 201 0.29 -0.87 25.06
N ILE A 202 -0.58 -1.25 26.00
CA ILE A 202 -1.94 -1.74 25.72
C ILE A 202 -2.81 -0.76 24.91
N LYS A 203 -2.56 0.54 25.03
CA LYS A 203 -3.32 1.59 24.33
C LYS A 203 -2.85 1.77 22.89
N SER A 204 -1.54 1.74 22.66
CA SER A 204 -0.95 2.01 21.34
C SER A 204 -0.55 0.77 20.54
N LYS A 205 -0.62 -0.43 21.13
CA LYS A 205 -0.15 -1.68 20.50
C LYS A 205 -0.79 -2.03 19.16
N ASN A 206 -2.02 -1.58 18.94
CA ASN A 206 -2.78 -1.86 17.74
C ASN A 206 -2.66 -0.76 16.67
N ILE A 207 -1.93 0.32 16.96
CA ILE A 207 -1.72 1.38 15.97
C ILE A 207 -0.78 0.85 14.90
N ALA A 208 -1.15 1.04 13.63
CA ALA A 208 -0.32 0.67 12.49
C ALA A 208 0.91 1.58 12.43
N VAL A 209 2.09 0.99 12.32
CA VAL A 209 3.37 1.71 12.24
C VAL A 209 4.08 1.32 10.96
N ILE A 210 4.25 2.31 10.08
CA ILE A 210 4.96 2.17 8.81
C ILE A 210 6.37 2.72 9.01
N ALA A 211 7.37 1.85 8.85
CA ALA A 211 8.76 2.27 8.88
C ALA A 211 9.08 3.13 7.66
N VAL A 212 9.79 4.22 7.86
CA VAL A 212 10.38 5.03 6.79
C VAL A 212 11.90 4.85 6.87
N THR A 213 12.51 4.33 5.81
CA THR A 213 13.91 3.86 5.86
C THR A 213 14.72 4.31 4.64
N GLY A 214 15.98 4.74 4.85
CA GLY A 214 16.93 5.00 3.76
C GLY A 214 17.54 3.75 3.13
N PHE A 215 17.28 2.56 3.68
CA PHE A 215 17.85 1.29 3.22
C PHE A 215 16.74 0.26 3.02
N ALA A 216 16.72 -0.36 1.83
CA ALA A 216 15.72 -1.33 1.40
C ALA A 216 16.37 -2.61 0.86
N THR A 217 17.32 -3.18 1.60
CA THR A 217 17.80 -4.52 1.26
C THR A 217 16.82 -5.58 1.80
N PRO A 218 16.74 -6.79 1.22
CA PRO A 218 15.89 -7.86 1.75
C PRO A 218 16.17 -8.21 3.23
N LYS A 219 17.41 -7.96 3.69
CA LYS A 219 17.80 -8.13 5.09
C LYS A 219 17.18 -7.07 5.99
N ASP A 220 17.05 -5.84 5.50
CA ASP A 220 16.43 -4.73 6.21
C ASP A 220 14.91 -4.94 6.31
N GLU A 221 14.26 -5.38 5.23
CA GLU A 221 12.83 -5.70 5.21
C GLU A 221 12.45 -6.74 6.26
N LYS A 222 13.24 -7.82 6.33
CA LYS A 222 13.04 -8.86 7.35
C LYS A 222 13.22 -8.29 8.76
N ARG A 223 14.26 -7.48 8.98
CA ARG A 223 14.51 -6.86 10.29
C ARG A 223 13.39 -5.91 10.71
N ILE A 224 12.83 -5.16 9.78
CA ILE A 224 11.69 -4.26 10.01
C ILE A 224 10.45 -5.07 10.39
N THR A 225 10.16 -6.12 9.64
CA THR A 225 9.02 -7.00 9.89
C THR A 225 9.15 -7.71 11.25
N ASP A 226 10.32 -8.31 11.52
CA ASP A 226 10.63 -9.01 12.78
C ASP A 226 10.56 -8.07 14.01
N ALA A 227 10.76 -6.77 13.81
CA ALA A 227 10.64 -5.77 14.88
C ALA A 227 9.19 -5.36 15.20
N GLY A 228 8.22 -5.77 14.39
CA GLY A 228 6.79 -5.51 14.61
C GLY A 228 6.24 -4.28 13.90
N PHE A 229 6.91 -3.79 12.86
CA PHE A 229 6.32 -2.79 11.95
C PHE A 229 5.29 -3.45 11.05
N ASP A 230 4.20 -2.73 10.77
CA ASP A 230 3.08 -3.22 9.96
C ASP A 230 3.35 -2.99 8.45
N GLY A 231 4.28 -2.10 8.12
CA GLY A 231 4.75 -1.86 6.76
C GLY A 231 6.05 -1.08 6.73
N TYR A 232 6.60 -0.88 5.53
CA TYR A 232 7.77 -0.03 5.31
C TYR A 232 7.67 0.75 4.01
N LEU A 233 8.42 1.85 3.97
CA LEU A 233 8.55 2.78 2.87
C LEU A 233 10.02 3.20 2.73
N SER A 234 10.61 2.95 1.57
CA SER A 234 12.00 3.28 1.27
C SER A 234 12.15 4.72 0.83
N LYS A 235 13.06 5.49 1.44
CA LYS A 235 13.46 6.83 0.98
C LYS A 235 14.44 6.68 -0.21
N PRO A 236 14.30 7.51 -1.27
CA PRO A 236 13.21 8.44 -1.52
C PRO A 236 11.92 7.70 -1.95
N PHE A 237 10.76 8.25 -1.59
CA PHE A 237 9.45 7.71 -1.94
C PHE A 237 8.56 8.77 -2.59
N SER A 238 7.63 8.33 -3.42
CA SER A 238 6.59 9.15 -4.03
C SER A 238 5.32 9.26 -3.17
N ARG A 239 4.49 10.27 -3.46
CA ARG A 239 3.15 10.43 -2.85
C ARG A 239 2.28 9.19 -3.05
N ALA A 240 2.30 8.60 -4.25
CA ALA A 240 1.49 7.42 -4.56
C ALA A 240 1.91 6.19 -3.75
N GLU A 241 3.22 5.96 -3.56
CA GLU A 241 3.72 4.86 -2.72
C GLU A 241 3.36 5.06 -1.25
N LEU A 242 3.51 6.29 -0.75
CA LEU A 242 3.08 6.63 0.61
C LEU A 242 1.58 6.36 0.80
N PHE A 243 0.76 6.84 -0.13
CA PHE A 243 -0.70 6.72 -0.07
C PHE A 243 -1.14 5.26 -0.19
N GLN A 244 -0.49 4.49 -1.07
CA GLN A 244 -0.68 3.05 -1.14
C GLN A 244 -0.41 2.38 0.20
N LYS A 245 0.73 2.67 0.85
CA LYS A 245 1.06 2.05 2.13
C LYS A 245 0.06 2.40 3.22
N ILE A 246 -0.35 3.66 3.33
CA ILE A 246 -1.34 4.13 4.30
C ILE A 246 -2.74 3.55 4.02
N SER A 247 -3.12 3.38 2.75
CA SER A 247 -4.44 2.87 2.34
C SER A 247 -4.74 1.44 2.83
N HIS A 248 -3.72 0.66 3.20
CA HIS A 248 -3.90 -0.65 3.82
C HIS A 248 -4.44 -0.56 5.26
N PHE A 249 -4.24 0.58 5.93
CA PHE A 249 -4.55 0.75 7.35
C PHE A 249 -5.62 1.81 7.60
N VAL A 250 -5.75 2.77 6.67
CA VAL A 250 -6.63 3.93 6.82
C VAL A 250 -7.65 3.95 5.69
N PRO A 251 -8.96 4.08 6.00
CA PRO A 251 -9.99 4.23 4.98
C PRO A 251 -9.75 5.46 4.11
N TYR A 252 -10.01 5.31 2.82
CA TYR A 252 -9.91 6.38 1.83
C TYR A 252 -11.14 6.37 0.94
N THR A 253 -11.35 7.49 0.27
CA THR A 253 -12.25 7.60 -0.89
C THR A 253 -11.41 7.91 -2.10
N GLU A 254 -11.75 7.34 -3.25
CA GLU A 254 -11.22 7.86 -4.51
C GLU A 254 -11.93 9.18 -4.80
N LYS A 255 -11.19 10.23 -5.18
CA LYS A 255 -11.82 11.34 -5.88
C LYS A 255 -12.50 10.73 -7.09
N SER A 256 -13.84 10.68 -7.07
CA SER A 256 -14.60 10.43 -8.29
C SER A 256 -14.07 11.43 -9.29
N VAL A 257 -13.45 10.95 -10.35
CA VAL A 257 -13.14 11.76 -11.52
C VAL A 257 -14.50 12.19 -12.03
N GLY A 258 -15.01 13.32 -11.52
CA GLY A 258 -16.14 14.00 -12.11
C GLY A 258 -15.78 14.14 -13.58
N ALA A 259 -16.76 13.89 -14.44
CA ALA A 259 -16.65 13.88 -15.90
C ALA A 259 -16.24 15.24 -16.52
N ASN A 260 -15.42 16.03 -15.84
CA ASN A 260 -14.86 17.31 -16.26
C ASN A 260 -13.36 17.47 -15.97
N ASN A 261 -12.64 16.45 -15.51
CA ASN A 261 -11.18 16.41 -15.65
C ASN A 261 -10.83 15.19 -16.51
N TYR A 262 -10.80 15.38 -17.83
CA TYR A 262 -9.94 14.55 -18.67
C TYR A 262 -8.56 14.58 -18.02
N SER A 263 -8.08 13.43 -17.55
CA SER A 263 -6.63 13.27 -17.42
C SER A 263 -6.07 13.64 -18.78
N PRO A 264 -5.22 14.69 -18.91
CA PRO A 264 -4.76 15.16 -20.21
C PRO A 264 -3.74 14.19 -20.79
N LEU A 265 -3.84 12.89 -20.52
CA LEU A 265 -3.02 11.80 -21.04
C LEU A 265 -2.79 11.92 -22.56
N PRO A 266 -3.82 12.13 -23.41
CA PRO A 266 -3.60 12.37 -24.84
C PRO A 266 -2.84 13.67 -25.10
N GLU A 267 -3.17 14.76 -24.42
CA GLU A 267 -2.57 16.09 -24.59
C GLU A 267 -1.12 16.16 -24.08
N ILE A 268 -0.80 15.57 -22.92
CA ILE A 268 0.53 15.43 -22.35
C ILE A 268 1.41 14.61 -23.29
N THR A 269 0.89 13.47 -23.76
CA THR A 269 1.64 12.61 -24.69
C THR A 269 1.87 13.33 -26.02
N GLU A 270 0.84 14.00 -26.55
CA GLU A 270 0.92 14.78 -27.78
C GLU A 270 1.91 15.96 -27.65
N ARG A 271 1.90 16.68 -26.53
CA ARG A 271 2.85 17.77 -26.28
C ARG A 271 4.27 17.25 -26.09
N LEU A 272 4.48 16.16 -25.34
CA LEU A 272 5.82 15.55 -25.21
C LEU A 272 6.38 15.10 -26.57
N GLU A 273 5.53 14.58 -27.46
CA GLU A 273 5.94 14.12 -28.81
C GLU A 273 6.09 15.25 -29.82
N ASN A 274 5.17 16.21 -29.85
CA ASN A 274 5.10 17.23 -30.92
C ASN A 274 5.72 18.58 -30.53
N GLU A 275 5.76 18.91 -29.23
CA GLU A 275 6.29 20.19 -28.73
C GLU A 275 7.71 19.98 -28.17
N PHE A 276 7.91 18.98 -27.31
CA PHE A 276 9.17 18.81 -26.60
C PHE A 276 10.21 17.96 -27.33
N ALA A 277 9.82 16.98 -28.16
CA ALA A 277 10.79 16.20 -28.93
C ALA A 277 11.62 17.08 -29.89
N PRO A 278 11.04 18.04 -30.66
CA PRO A 278 11.84 18.93 -31.50
C PRO A 278 12.76 19.85 -30.70
N LEU A 279 12.34 20.31 -29.52
CA LEU A 279 13.16 21.16 -28.64
C LEU A 279 14.34 20.37 -28.06
N TYR A 280 14.11 19.12 -27.67
CA TYR A 280 15.13 18.21 -27.19
C TYR A 280 16.15 17.87 -28.29
N GLU A 281 15.69 17.50 -29.49
CA GLU A 281 16.56 17.22 -30.63
C GLU A 281 17.41 18.46 -30.98
N LYS A 282 16.81 19.65 -30.98
CA LYS A 282 17.54 20.90 -31.20
C LYS A 282 18.58 21.16 -30.10
N ALA A 283 18.26 20.88 -28.84
CA ALA A 283 19.20 21.05 -27.72
C ALA A 283 20.39 20.08 -27.83
N LEU A 284 20.17 18.85 -28.29
CA LEU A 284 21.22 17.87 -28.56
C LEU A 284 22.09 18.23 -29.77
N GLU A 285 21.47 18.59 -30.89
CA GLU A 285 22.18 18.81 -32.16
C GLU A 285 22.96 20.12 -32.18
N SER A 286 22.40 21.18 -31.59
CA SER A 286 23.05 22.50 -31.56
C SER A 286 24.21 22.55 -30.56
N GLY A 287 24.12 21.80 -29.46
CA GLY A 287 25.03 21.87 -28.33
C GLY A 287 25.15 23.28 -27.71
N ASN A 288 24.24 24.19 -28.05
CA ASN A 288 24.28 25.57 -27.60
C ASN A 288 23.50 25.73 -26.29
N PHE A 289 24.12 26.35 -25.29
CA PHE A 289 23.50 26.65 -24.01
C PHE A 289 22.17 27.38 -24.13
N ALA A 290 21.99 28.27 -25.12
CA ALA A 290 20.72 28.96 -25.32
C ALA A 290 19.55 28.01 -25.65
N ASP A 291 19.79 26.99 -26.48
CA ASP A 291 18.77 26.01 -26.85
C ASP A 291 18.52 25.02 -25.71
N ILE A 292 19.56 24.65 -24.97
CA ILE A 292 19.47 23.79 -23.77
C ILE A 292 18.69 24.49 -22.65
N GLU A 293 18.95 25.78 -22.40
CA GLU A 293 18.18 26.59 -21.44
C GLU A 293 16.71 26.72 -21.85
N ALA A 294 16.45 26.94 -23.14
CA ALA A 294 15.09 27.05 -23.66
C ALA A 294 14.31 25.76 -23.45
N PHE A 295 14.93 24.60 -23.73
CA PHE A 295 14.34 23.30 -23.44
C PHE A 295 14.12 23.09 -21.93
N ALA A 296 15.15 23.35 -21.11
CA ALA A 296 15.12 23.13 -19.67
C ALA A 296 14.04 23.96 -18.95
N ARG A 297 13.84 25.22 -19.35
CA ARG A 297 12.75 26.06 -18.81
C ARG A 297 11.38 25.51 -19.17
N GLN A 298 11.16 25.20 -20.45
CA GLN A 298 9.87 24.74 -20.94
C GLN A 298 9.49 23.38 -20.35
N ILE A 299 10.42 22.42 -20.30
CA ILE A 299 10.12 21.10 -19.73
C ILE A 299 9.90 21.16 -18.21
N GLY A 300 10.61 22.06 -17.52
CA GLY A 300 10.41 22.30 -16.08
C GLY A 300 9.07 22.97 -15.77
N GLU A 301 8.64 23.95 -16.57
CA GLU A 301 7.32 24.58 -16.44
C GLU A 301 6.19 23.61 -16.78
N PHE A 302 6.36 22.80 -17.82
CA PHE A 302 5.45 21.73 -18.17
C PHE A 302 5.33 20.71 -17.03
N GLY A 303 6.45 20.31 -16.43
CA GLY A 303 6.47 19.47 -15.25
C GLY A 303 5.65 20.05 -14.10
N LYS A 304 5.76 21.36 -13.83
CA LYS A 304 4.95 22.03 -12.81
C LYS A 304 3.47 22.06 -13.16
N GLN A 305 3.14 22.35 -14.43
CA GLN A 305 1.76 22.45 -14.90
C GLN A 305 1.00 21.13 -14.73
N TYR A 306 1.64 20.00 -14.98
CA TYR A 306 1.02 18.67 -14.93
C TYR A 306 1.46 17.82 -13.72
N SER A 307 2.13 18.40 -12.73
CA SER A 307 2.62 17.71 -11.53
C SER A 307 3.54 16.51 -11.83
N LEU A 308 4.44 16.67 -12.81
CA LEU A 308 5.42 15.66 -13.23
C LEU A 308 6.82 16.01 -12.67
N ASP A 309 7.07 15.59 -11.44
CA ASP A 309 8.25 15.99 -10.65
C ASP A 309 9.59 15.70 -11.35
N LYS A 310 9.70 14.60 -12.09
CA LYS A 310 10.94 14.24 -12.80
C LYS A 310 11.31 15.28 -13.87
N PHE A 311 10.33 15.87 -14.54
CA PHE A 311 10.56 16.92 -15.53
C PHE A 311 10.90 18.27 -14.86
N VAL A 312 10.34 18.54 -13.67
CA VAL A 312 10.72 19.71 -12.87
C VAL A 312 12.17 19.63 -12.43
N VAL A 313 12.60 18.46 -11.94
CA VAL A 313 13.98 18.20 -11.53
C VAL A 313 14.92 18.29 -12.72
N LEU A 314 14.59 17.65 -13.85
CA LEU A 314 15.39 17.71 -15.07
C LEU A 314 15.61 19.16 -15.54
N GLY A 315 14.55 19.96 -15.60
CA GLY A 315 14.64 21.36 -16.02
C GLY A 315 15.50 22.21 -15.08
N ARG A 316 15.34 22.03 -13.76
CA ARG A 316 16.13 22.74 -12.75
C ARG A 316 17.61 22.37 -12.84
N ASP A 317 17.92 21.09 -12.95
CA ASP A 317 19.29 20.59 -12.91
C ASP A 317 20.02 20.97 -14.21
N LEU A 318 19.36 20.89 -15.37
CA LEU A 318 19.89 21.40 -16.64
C LEU A 318 20.24 22.89 -16.55
N LEU A 319 19.34 23.74 -16.02
CA LEU A 319 19.62 25.17 -15.85
C LEU A 319 20.81 25.43 -14.92
N THR A 320 20.96 24.61 -13.88
CA THR A 320 22.06 24.71 -12.93
C THR A 320 23.39 24.39 -13.60
N HIS A 321 23.46 23.28 -14.34
CA HIS A 321 24.70 22.86 -15.01
C HIS A 321 25.05 23.74 -16.21
N VAL A 322 24.05 24.28 -16.94
CA VAL A 322 24.31 25.29 -17.98
C VAL A 322 24.92 26.55 -17.38
N GLY A 323 24.39 27.06 -16.26
CA GLY A 323 24.96 28.21 -15.57
C GLY A 323 26.39 27.99 -15.07
N ASN A 324 26.75 26.73 -14.80
CA ASN A 324 28.08 26.32 -14.35
C ASN A 324 29.01 25.88 -15.50
N PHE A 325 28.56 25.91 -16.75
CA PHE A 325 29.29 25.41 -17.93
C PHE A 325 29.75 23.95 -17.79
N ASP A 326 28.95 23.12 -17.12
CA ASP A 326 29.26 21.74 -16.76
C ASP A 326 28.76 20.77 -17.83
N ILE A 327 29.55 20.65 -18.90
CA ILE A 327 29.18 19.95 -20.14
C ILE A 327 28.88 18.46 -19.88
N ASP A 328 29.68 17.80 -19.04
CA ASP A 328 29.56 16.36 -18.76
C ASP A 328 28.20 16.04 -18.10
N ASN A 329 27.78 16.85 -17.13
CA ASN A 329 26.50 16.67 -16.47
C ASN A 329 25.31 17.10 -17.33
N ILE A 330 25.48 18.11 -18.19
CA ILE A 330 24.46 18.49 -19.18
C ILE A 330 24.18 17.33 -20.13
N GLU A 331 25.23 16.69 -20.66
CA GLU A 331 25.11 15.56 -21.57
C GLU A 331 24.46 14.35 -20.87
N ALA A 332 24.86 14.06 -19.63
CA ALA A 332 24.25 12.99 -18.83
C ALA A 332 22.75 13.23 -18.58
N LEU A 333 22.36 14.47 -18.26
CA LEU A 333 20.96 14.83 -18.02
C LEU A 333 20.13 14.79 -19.29
N LEU A 334 20.63 15.32 -20.42
CA LEU A 334 19.95 15.22 -21.70
C LEU A 334 19.75 13.77 -22.12
N ASN A 335 20.76 12.91 -21.96
CA ASN A 335 20.67 11.48 -22.26
C ASN A 335 19.69 10.72 -21.35
N SER A 336 19.30 11.28 -20.20
CA SER A 336 18.28 10.68 -19.33
C SER A 336 16.84 10.93 -19.82
N TYR A 337 16.63 11.96 -20.65
CA TYR A 337 15.30 12.38 -21.10
C TYR A 337 14.51 11.29 -21.87
N PRO A 338 15.11 10.53 -22.81
CA PRO A 338 14.39 9.46 -23.51
C PRO A 338 13.92 8.33 -22.57
N GLU A 339 14.69 8.03 -21.53
CA GLU A 339 14.32 7.02 -20.53
C GLU A 339 13.23 7.54 -19.58
N LEU A 340 13.24 8.83 -19.28
CA LEU A 340 12.12 9.50 -18.58
C LEU A 340 10.84 9.40 -19.41
N ILE A 341 10.88 9.71 -20.71
CA ILE A 341 9.72 9.55 -21.60
C ILE A 341 9.23 8.09 -21.64
N LYS A 342 10.13 7.11 -21.75
CA LYS A 342 9.72 5.69 -21.76
C LYS A 342 9.07 5.28 -20.45
N GLY A 343 9.65 5.68 -19.32
CA GLY A 343 9.10 5.41 -17.98
C GLY A 343 7.72 6.03 -17.79
N GLU A 344 7.54 7.28 -18.23
CA GLU A 344 6.25 7.97 -18.18
C GLU A 344 5.25 7.37 -19.17
N LYS A 345 5.63 7.07 -20.42
CA LYS A 345 4.74 6.38 -21.37
C LYS A 345 4.24 5.03 -20.86
N ILE A 346 5.08 4.23 -20.22
CA ILE A 346 4.67 2.95 -19.61
C ILE A 346 3.63 3.18 -18.51
N TRP A 347 3.79 4.24 -17.70
CA TRP A 347 2.84 4.65 -16.66
C TRP A 347 1.54 5.20 -17.26
N LEU A 348 1.62 6.06 -18.28
CA LEU A 348 0.50 6.71 -18.97
C LEU A 348 -0.33 5.72 -19.82
N PHE A 349 0.30 4.80 -20.56
CA PHE A 349 -0.39 3.79 -21.37
C PHE A 349 -0.87 2.57 -20.57
N GLY A 350 -0.27 2.28 -19.41
CA GLY A 350 -0.72 1.24 -18.49
C GLY A 350 -2.15 1.47 -18.00
N ASN A 351 -2.54 2.73 -17.81
CA ASN A 351 -3.89 3.14 -17.39
C ASN A 351 -4.94 3.10 -18.52
N LEU A 352 -4.54 3.11 -19.80
CA LEU A 352 -5.49 3.05 -20.92
C LEU A 352 -6.00 1.62 -21.21
N ARG A 353 -5.19 0.59 -20.95
CA ARG A 353 -5.59 -0.82 -21.19
C ARG A 353 -6.65 -1.35 -20.20
N GLY A 354 -6.94 -0.63 -19.12
CA GLY A 354 -8.06 -0.93 -18.23
C GLY A 354 -9.44 -0.47 -18.73
N SER A 355 -9.51 0.26 -19.86
CA SER A 355 -10.74 0.94 -20.31
C SER A 355 -11.40 0.41 -21.59
N HIS A 356 -10.91 -0.71 -22.15
CA HIS A 356 -11.49 -1.31 -23.35
C HIS A 356 -11.61 -2.84 -23.26
N LEU A 357 -12.47 -3.34 -22.38
CA LEU A 357 -13.07 -4.68 -22.51
C LEU A 357 -14.52 -4.70 -22.00
N THR A 358 -15.36 -3.79 -22.48
CA THR A 358 -16.82 -3.99 -22.53
C THR A 358 -17.37 -3.22 -23.72
N ASP A 359 -17.35 -3.84 -24.89
CA ASP A 359 -18.38 -3.68 -25.91
C ASP A 359 -18.18 -4.71 -27.01
N LYS A 360 -18.80 -5.88 -26.84
CA LYS A 360 -19.63 -6.56 -27.83
C LYS A 360 -20.28 -7.83 -27.30
#